data_AF-A0A923MBN8-F1
#
_entry.id   AF-A0A923MBN8-F1
#
_cell.length_a   1.000
_cell.length_b   1.000
_cell.length_c   1.000
_cell.angle_alpha   90.00
_cell.angle_beta   90.00
_cell.angle_gamma   90.00
#
_symmetry.space_group_name_H-M   'P 1'
#
loop_
_entity.id
_entity.type
_entity.pdbx_description
1 polymer ?
#
loop_
_entity_poly.entity_id
_entity_poly.type
_entity_poly.pdbx_seq_one_letter_code
_entity_poly.pdbx_strand_id
1 'polypeptide(L)'
;MTATATAPRRPIDEAHRRTTQVQKDLEVASAELGLAHEALERHVPPEVKHGDVAWAIGQNASVEQKVQEAAEELEEVTELLREEQAERERLQGELDRRKN
;
A
#
# COMPACT_ATOMS: atom_id res chain seq x y z
N MET A 1 -25.23 31.51 -4.71
CA MET A 1 -24.09 30.61 -4.96
C MET A 1 -23.42 30.36 -3.62
N THR A 2 -23.79 29.26 -2.94
CA THR A 2 -23.27 28.94 -1.60
C THR A 2 -21.88 28.32 -1.74
N ALA A 3 -20.86 29.04 -1.29
CA ALA A 3 -19.50 28.55 -1.19
C ALA A 3 -19.44 27.45 -0.12
N THR A 4 -19.30 26.21 -0.56
CA THR A 4 -19.01 25.07 0.31
C THR A 4 -17.60 25.28 0.87
N ALA A 5 -17.51 25.75 2.12
CA ALA A 5 -16.24 25.80 2.84
C ALA A 5 -15.77 24.35 3.06
N THR A 6 -14.87 23.87 2.19
CA THR A 6 -14.18 22.60 2.41
C THR A 6 -13.33 22.76 3.68
N ALA A 7 -13.74 22.12 4.76
CA ALA A 7 -12.93 22.05 5.97
C ALA A 7 -11.52 21.54 5.61
N PRO A 8 -10.45 22.13 6.17
CA PRO A 8 -9.09 21.70 5.86
C PRO A 8 -8.97 20.21 6.24
N ARG A 9 -8.64 19.36 5.26
CA ARG A 9 -8.38 17.93 5.50
C ARG A 9 -7.29 17.83 6.55
N ARG A 10 -7.55 17.09 7.63
CA ARG A 10 -6.55 16.96 8.70
C ARG A 10 -5.37 16.18 8.13
N PRO A 11 -4.12 16.49 8.50
CA PRO A 11 -2.95 15.79 7.99
C PRO A 11 -3.05 14.25 8.12
N ILE A 12 -3.71 13.75 9.17
CA ILE A 12 -3.91 12.32 9.40
C ILE A 12 -4.91 11.68 8.43
N ASP A 13 -5.93 12.43 7.98
CA ASP A 13 -6.90 11.96 6.99
C ASP A 13 -6.23 11.85 5.61
N GLU A 14 -5.37 12.82 5.29
CA GLU A 14 -4.57 12.80 4.07
C GLU A 14 -3.51 11.70 4.09
N ALA A 15 -2.87 11.46 5.24
CA ALA A 15 -1.93 10.36 5.41
C ALA A 15 -2.62 9.01 5.16
N HIS A 16 -3.74 8.74 5.83
CA HIS A 16 -4.50 7.49 5.65
C HIS A 16 -4.95 7.30 4.20
N ARG A 17 -5.49 8.35 3.57
CA ARG A 17 -5.88 8.30 2.16
C ARG A 17 -4.72 7.93 1.23
N ARG A 18 -3.54 8.51 1.47
CA ARG A 18 -2.34 8.25 0.67
C ARG A 18 -1.81 6.84 0.93
N THR A 19 -1.73 6.39 2.17
CA THR A 19 -1.23 5.04 2.49
C THR A 19 -2.14 3.98 1.90
N THR A 20 -3.47 4.13 2.01
CA THR A 20 -4.43 3.23 1.36
C THR A 20 -4.28 3.20 -0.16
N GLN A 21 -3.98 4.33 -0.81
CA GLN A 21 -3.76 4.34 -2.25
C GLN A 21 -2.48 3.58 -2.62
N VAL A 22 -1.36 3.87 -1.93
CA VAL A 22 -0.08 3.22 -2.20
C VAL A 22 -0.16 1.72 -1.91
N GLN A 23 -0.85 1.30 -0.85
CA GLN A 23 -1.08 -0.11 -0.55
C GLN A 23 -1.76 -0.83 -1.73
N LYS A 24 -2.83 -0.28 -2.27
CA LYS A 24 -3.53 -0.84 -3.45
C LYS A 24 -2.63 -0.90 -4.69
N ASP A 25 -1.86 0.16 -4.91
CA ASP A 25 -0.93 0.21 -6.05
C ASP A 25 0.16 -0.87 -5.91
N LEU A 26 0.64 -1.13 -4.70
CA LEU A 26 1.61 -2.21 -4.42
C LEU A 26 0.99 -3.61 -4.55
N GLU A 27 -0.25 -3.82 -4.09
CA GLU A 27 -0.96 -5.10 -4.27
C GLU A 27 -1.09 -5.46 -5.76
N VAL A 28 -1.46 -4.49 -6.59
CA VAL A 28 -1.54 -4.66 -8.04
C VAL A 28 -0.16 -4.94 -8.63
N ALA A 29 0.86 -4.17 -8.26
CA ALA A 29 2.22 -4.38 -8.73
C ALA A 29 2.78 -5.76 -8.33
N SER A 30 2.47 -6.23 -7.12
CA SER A 30 2.84 -7.56 -6.62
C SER A 30 2.20 -8.65 -7.48
N ALA A 31 0.91 -8.53 -7.78
CA ALA A 31 0.20 -9.50 -8.62
C ALA A 31 0.75 -9.53 -10.06
N GLU A 32 1.04 -8.36 -10.64
CA GLU A 32 1.64 -8.26 -11.97
C GLU A 32 3.05 -8.86 -12.02
N LEU A 33 3.87 -8.61 -10.99
CA LEU A 33 5.21 -9.17 -10.87
C LEU A 33 5.19 -10.70 -10.72
N GLY A 34 4.27 -11.24 -9.92
CA GLY A 34 4.10 -12.69 -9.78
C GLY A 34 3.69 -13.36 -11.10
N LEU A 35 2.74 -12.77 -11.83
CA LEU A 35 2.38 -13.25 -13.17
C LEU A 35 3.56 -13.19 -14.14
N ALA A 36 4.35 -12.12 -14.11
CA ALA A 36 5.54 -11.98 -14.95
C ALA A 36 6.62 -13.02 -14.57
N HIS A 37 6.88 -13.22 -13.27
CA HIS A 37 7.83 -14.21 -12.78
C HIS A 37 7.41 -15.63 -13.19
N GLU A 38 6.15 -16.00 -12.98
CA GLU A 38 5.61 -17.28 -13.44
C GLU A 38 5.72 -17.47 -14.95
N ALA A 39 5.44 -16.43 -15.74
CA ALA A 39 5.55 -16.50 -17.18
C ALA A 39 7.00 -16.73 -17.62
N LEU A 40 7.96 -16.02 -17.01
CA LEU A 40 9.38 -16.22 -17.26
C LEU A 40 9.83 -17.63 -16.87
N GLU A 41 9.38 -18.13 -15.72
CA GLU A 41 9.69 -19.49 -15.28
C GLU A 41 9.06 -20.57 -16.18
N ARG A 42 7.85 -20.34 -16.69
CA ARG A 42 7.14 -21.33 -17.50
C ARG A 42 7.57 -21.34 -18.96
N HIS A 43 7.90 -20.18 -19.53
CA HIS A 43 8.03 -20.02 -20.98
C HIS A 43 9.45 -19.75 -21.47
N VAL A 44 10.40 -19.38 -20.61
CA VAL A 44 11.79 -19.25 -21.02
C VAL A 44 12.41 -20.66 -21.14
N PRO A 45 12.99 -21.03 -22.31
CA PRO A 45 13.59 -22.35 -22.48
C PRO A 45 14.78 -22.58 -21.53
N PRO A 46 14.95 -23.79 -20.95
CA PRO A 46 16.04 -24.08 -20.01
C PRO A 46 17.43 -23.80 -20.59
N GLU A 47 17.60 -23.95 -21.90
CA GLU A 47 18.86 -23.78 -22.62
C GLU A 47 19.35 -22.33 -22.58
N VAL A 48 18.46 -21.36 -22.36
CA VAL A 48 18.79 -19.94 -22.24
C VAL A 48 18.62 -19.40 -20.83
N LYS A 49 18.07 -20.18 -19.89
CA LYS A 49 17.94 -19.85 -18.46
C LYS A 49 19.27 -19.99 -17.71
N HIS A 50 20.28 -19.26 -18.13
CA HIS A 50 21.59 -19.25 -17.49
C HIS A 50 22.21 -17.86 -17.58
N GLY A 51 23.22 -17.60 -16.75
CA GLY A 51 23.90 -16.30 -16.71
C GLY A 51 22.92 -15.17 -16.41
N ASP A 52 22.97 -14.11 -17.23
CA ASP A 52 22.17 -12.89 -17.04
C ASP A 52 20.66 -13.15 -17.03
N VAL A 53 20.18 -14.13 -17.82
CA VAL A 53 18.74 -14.47 -17.86
C VAL A 53 18.30 -15.10 -16.54
N ALA A 54 19.06 -16.07 -16.02
CA ALA A 54 18.75 -16.68 -14.73
C ALA A 54 18.85 -15.66 -13.59
N TRP A 55 19.85 -14.76 -13.65
CA TRP A 55 19.98 -13.67 -12.70
C TRP A 55 18.77 -12.73 -12.74
N ALA A 56 18.33 -12.31 -13.93
CA ALA A 56 17.16 -11.43 -14.10
C ALA A 56 15.86 -12.08 -13.59
N ILE A 57 15.65 -13.38 -13.84
CA ILE A 57 14.49 -14.12 -13.32
C ILE A 57 14.52 -14.14 -11.78
N GLY A 58 15.70 -14.41 -11.18
CA GLY A 58 15.87 -14.36 -9.73
C GLY A 58 15.71 -12.96 -9.13
N GLN A 59 16.15 -11.91 -9.83
CA GLN A 59 15.88 -10.53 -9.42
C GLN A 59 14.39 -10.22 -9.45
N ASN A 60 13.65 -10.72 -10.43
CA ASN A 60 12.20 -10.51 -10.51
C ASN A 60 11.50 -11.10 -9.28
N ALA A 61 11.86 -12.33 -8.87
CA ALA A 61 11.34 -12.95 -7.64
C ALA A 61 11.71 -12.15 -6.38
N SER A 62 12.95 -11.65 -6.30
CA SER A 62 13.37 -10.84 -5.14
C SER A 62 12.63 -9.50 -5.07
N VAL A 63 12.33 -8.87 -6.20
CA VAL A 63 11.56 -7.62 -6.24
C VAL A 63 10.10 -7.89 -5.90
N GLU A 64 9.51 -8.96 -6.42
CA GLU A 64 8.16 -9.40 -6.06
C GLU A 64 8.01 -9.55 -4.55
N GLN A 65 8.92 -10.30 -3.90
CA GLN A 65 8.90 -10.47 -2.45
C GLN A 65 8.95 -9.12 -1.70
N LYS A 66 9.84 -8.21 -2.11
CA LYS A 66 9.96 -6.89 -1.47
C LYS A 66 8.71 -6.03 -1.64
N VAL A 67 8.05 -6.13 -2.79
CA VAL A 67 6.79 -5.40 -3.06
C VAL A 67 5.67 -5.95 -2.19
N GLN A 68 5.61 -7.28 -2.03
CA GLN A 68 4.65 -7.91 -1.12
C GLN A 68 4.89 -7.50 0.33
N GLU A 69 6.13 -7.60 0.82
CA GLU A 69 6.50 -7.18 2.19
C GLU A 69 6.16 -5.70 2.43
N ALA A 70 6.42 -4.82 1.46
CA ALA A 70 6.05 -3.41 1.56
C ALA A 70 4.53 -3.17 1.56
N ALA A 71 3.75 -4.00 0.87
CA ALA A 71 2.29 -3.92 0.91
C ALA A 71 1.75 -4.33 2.29
N GLU A 72 2.30 -5.40 2.88
CA GLU A 72 1.97 -5.87 4.22
C GLU A 72 2.33 -4.82 5.29
N GLU A 73 3.52 -4.23 5.23
CA GLU A 73 3.91 -3.12 6.14
C GLU A 73 2.97 -1.91 6.01
N LEU A 74 2.53 -1.56 4.80
CA LEU A 74 1.58 -0.47 4.59
C LEU A 74 0.17 -0.78 5.08
N GLU A 75 -0.23 -2.04 5.10
CA GLU A 75 -1.48 -2.48 5.73
C GLU A 75 -1.45 -2.15 7.23
N GLU A 76 -0.38 -2.54 7.92
CA GLU A 76 -0.19 -2.25 9.36
C GLU A 76 -0.23 -0.73 9.63
N VAL A 77 0.50 0.06 8.83
CA VAL A 77 0.50 1.53 8.98
C VAL A 77 -0.88 2.13 8.72
N THR A 78 -1.62 1.58 7.76
CA THR A 78 -2.97 2.05 7.41
C THR A 78 -3.95 1.79 8.56
N GLU A 79 -3.86 0.64 9.23
CA GLU A 79 -4.65 0.33 10.42
C GLU A 79 -4.27 1.22 11.61
N LEU A 80 -2.98 1.46 11.87
CA LEU A 80 -2.56 2.41 12.91
C LEU A 80 -3.11 3.82 12.69
N LEU A 81 -3.13 4.29 11.43
CA LEU A 81 -3.72 5.58 11.09
C LEU A 81 -5.24 5.61 11.31
N ARG A 82 -5.91 4.48 11.07
CA ARG A 82 -7.35 4.32 11.32
C ARG A 82 -7.67 4.39 12.82
N GLU A 83 -6.87 3.71 13.65
CA GLU A 83 -7.01 3.73 15.10
C GLU A 83 -6.84 5.16 15.65
N GLU A 84 -5.83 5.88 15.19
CA GLU A 84 -5.58 7.27 15.59
C GLU A 84 -6.71 8.22 15.15
N GLN A 85 -7.30 8.02 13.98
CA GLN A 85 -8.48 8.77 13.55
C GLN A 85 -9.66 8.53 14.49
N ALA A 86 -9.96 7.27 14.80
CA ALA A 86 -11.05 6.89 15.68
C ALA A 86 -10.86 7.46 17.10
N GLU A 87 -9.64 7.42 17.63
CA GLU A 87 -9.32 7.99 18.94
C GLU A 87 -9.52 9.51 18.96
N ARG A 88 -9.10 10.22 17.90
CA ARG A 88 -9.34 11.67 17.78
C ARG A 88 -10.81 12.02 17.71
N GLU A 89 -11.60 11.24 16.97
CA GLU A 89 -13.06 11.42 16.92
C GLU A 89 -13.72 11.20 18.27
N ARG A 90 -13.28 10.17 19.01
CA ARG A 90 -13.74 9.90 20.38
C ARG A 90 -13.42 11.07 21.31
N LEU A 91 -12.18 11.53 21.35
CA LEU A 91 -11.74 12.64 22.19
C LEU A 91 -12.47 13.95 21.85
N GLN A 92 -12.68 14.23 20.56
CA GLN A 92 -13.44 15.39 20.13
C GLN A 92 -14.89 15.31 20.64
N GLY A 93 -15.53 14.15 20.52
CA GLY A 93 -16.88 13.94 21.04
C GLY A 93 -16.98 14.10 22.57
N GLU A 94 -15.96 13.68 23.32
CA GLU A 94 -15.89 13.90 24.78
C GLU A 94 -15.74 15.39 25.13
N LEU A 95 -14.90 16.12 24.40
CA LEU A 95 -14.73 17.57 24.60
C LEU A 95 -16.02 18.33 24.32
N ASP A 96 -16.74 17.98 23.26
CA ASP A 96 -18.00 18.64 22.89
C ASP A 96 -19.11 18.35 23.91
N ARG A 97 -19.14 17.13 24.48
CA ARG A 97 -20.05 16.80 25.60
C ARG A 97 -19.74 17.55 26.89
N ARG A 98 -18.46 17.84 27.17
CA ARG A 98 -18.06 18.59 28.37
C ARG A 98 -18.29 20.11 28.26
N LYS A 99 -18.42 20.63 27.03
CA LYS A 99 -18.68 22.05 26.75
C LYS A 99 -20.18 22.39 26.76
N ASN A 100 -21.06 21.38 26.69
CA ASN A 100 -22.51 21.49 26.81
C ASN A 100 -22.99 21.17 28.22
#